data_AF-A0A0R1LG70-F1
#
_entry.id   AF-A0A0R1LG70-F1
#
_cell.length_a   1.000
_cell.length_b   1.000
_cell.length_c   1.000
_cell.angle_alpha   90.00
_cell.angle_beta   90.00
_cell.angle_gamma   90.00
#
_symmetry.space_group_name_H-M   'P 1'
#
loop_
_entity.id
_entity.type
_entity.pdbx_description
1 polymer ?
#
loop_
_entity_poly.entity_id
_entity_poly.type
_entity_poly.pdbx_seq_one_letter_code
_entity_poly.pdbx_strand_id
1 'polypeptide(L)'
;MMKTWHHWVVRGTALVAGCLGLWLGTTTVASANTINDYIANQNYGTPTITSNIWSGFPKLKYRNNHPEGVVVHETANPNSTIYNEITYMKNNYQNAFVHSFVDASHIINIANTNYLSWGSGPMGNARYVQFEQVEVHSKGAFASELNNAAYYTAYILKQYGLTPKYQSTVLSHHDVSTLLGGTNHTDPDGYWSTNARSYFGTTYTMRDFMTLVNAQYAKLSGTTTTTPNADSSSTTSTTDSSAVTTTPSTPHVTATAKTVTYNHGGNNETATLANNYTNWTVYNHVKGTKGAYKIGWGRLSGDHRGAKVYVDSRGVKRGGWSGTWYRIRFAKNSGYKYWVYSKTLNFPKVTYSDASGSATLKTTTRLPLYNHVLNSNYLSKTTAYTTDFGAGTTAKVNKKGYKATDGSTWYRLTLNGKTYWANENSLNF
;
A
#
# COMPACT_ATOMS: atom_id res chain seq x y z
N MET A 1 62.01 -27.92 13.46
CA MET A 1 60.71 -27.73 12.79
C MET A 1 60.30 -26.27 12.92
N MET A 2 59.78 -25.71 11.82
CA MET A 2 59.24 -24.35 11.62
C MET A 2 60.18 -23.14 11.75
N LYS A 3 60.42 -22.53 10.58
CA LYS A 3 61.09 -21.25 10.33
C LYS A 3 60.18 -20.09 10.72
N THR A 4 60.70 -19.10 11.44
CA THR A 4 60.10 -17.77 11.60
C THR A 4 60.82 -16.78 10.70
N TRP A 5 60.08 -16.03 9.88
CA TRP A 5 60.57 -14.91 9.08
C TRP A 5 59.88 -13.60 9.47
N HIS A 6 60.65 -12.54 9.30
CA HIS A 6 60.51 -11.19 9.84
C HIS A 6 59.42 -10.32 9.20
N HIS A 7 58.93 -9.40 10.05
CA HIS A 7 58.45 -8.01 9.86
C HIS A 7 58.07 -7.50 8.47
N TRP A 8 56.96 -6.73 8.41
CA TRP A 8 57.01 -5.30 8.04
C TRP A 8 55.94 -4.50 8.79
N VAL A 9 56.39 -3.41 9.42
CA VAL A 9 55.61 -2.33 10.01
C VAL A 9 55.32 -1.31 8.92
N VAL A 10 54.06 -0.85 8.79
CA VAL A 10 53.77 0.53 8.38
C VAL A 10 52.69 1.09 9.29
N ARG A 11 53.05 2.19 9.95
CA ARG A 11 52.22 3.07 10.78
C ARG A 11 51.30 3.91 9.89
N GLY A 12 50.10 4.26 10.38
CA GLY A 12 49.33 5.32 9.73
C GLY A 12 47.92 5.57 10.27
N THR A 13 47.86 6.33 11.37
CA THR A 13 46.77 7.26 11.76
C THR A 13 45.35 6.70 11.99
N ALA A 14 45.00 6.61 13.28
CA ALA A 14 43.63 6.61 13.76
C ALA A 14 42.96 7.98 13.50
N LEU A 15 41.77 7.95 12.89
CA LEU A 15 40.82 9.04 12.91
C LEU A 15 39.57 8.54 13.63
N VAL A 16 39.33 9.11 14.81
CA VAL A 16 38.15 8.87 15.64
C VAL A 16 36.93 9.39 14.88
N ALA A 17 36.18 8.48 14.24
CA ALA A 17 34.87 8.79 13.69
C ALA A 17 33.83 8.71 14.81
N GLY A 18 33.40 9.88 15.27
CA GLY A 18 32.33 10.06 16.24
C GLY A 18 31.05 9.38 15.79
N CYS A 19 30.31 8.89 16.79
CA CYS A 19 29.03 8.24 16.67
C CYS A 19 28.02 9.11 15.90
N LEU A 20 27.84 8.86 14.61
CA LEU A 20 26.65 9.29 13.87
C LEU A 20 25.51 8.36 14.26
N GLY A 21 24.52 8.92 14.96
CA GLY A 21 23.26 8.24 15.24
C GLY A 21 22.64 7.72 13.95
N LEU A 22 22.55 6.39 13.86
CA LEU A 22 21.78 5.69 12.84
C LEU A 22 20.31 6.08 13.00
N TRP A 23 19.86 7.01 12.15
CA TRP A 23 18.44 7.20 11.92
C TRP A 23 17.96 5.98 11.13
N LEU A 24 17.29 5.05 11.82
CA LEU A 24 16.59 3.91 11.24
C LEU A 24 15.38 4.43 10.43
N GLY A 25 15.66 5.02 9.28
CA GLY A 25 14.68 5.09 8.21
C GLY A 25 14.36 3.65 7.83
N THR A 26 13.11 3.23 7.98
CA THR A 26 12.62 2.01 7.36
C THR A 26 12.81 2.16 5.85
N THR A 27 13.94 1.67 5.36
CA THR A 27 14.19 1.51 3.94
C THR A 27 13.16 0.51 3.45
N THR A 28 12.09 1.01 2.84
CA THR A 28 11.29 0.19 1.94
C THR A 28 12.25 -0.21 0.84
N VAL A 29 12.81 -1.42 0.94
CA VAL A 29 13.62 -2.01 -0.13
C VAL A 29 12.75 -1.97 -1.36
N ALA A 30 13.11 -1.15 -2.35
CA ALA A 30 12.42 -1.13 -3.63
C ALA A 30 12.40 -2.57 -4.14
N SER A 31 11.22 -3.09 -4.44
CA SER A 31 11.15 -4.43 -5.00
C SER A 31 11.70 -4.36 -6.42
N ALA A 32 12.40 -5.40 -6.88
CA ALA A 32 12.85 -5.47 -8.27
C ALA A 32 11.67 -5.43 -9.27
N ASN A 33 10.44 -5.65 -8.79
CA ASN A 33 9.23 -5.70 -9.61
C ASN A 33 8.31 -4.49 -9.38
N THR A 34 7.92 -3.83 -10.48
CA THR A 34 7.03 -2.66 -10.46
C THR A 34 5.63 -2.93 -9.91
N ILE A 35 5.16 -4.19 -9.94
CA ILE A 35 3.90 -4.60 -9.30
C ILE A 35 4.04 -4.61 -7.78
N ASN A 36 5.14 -5.15 -7.27
CA ASN A 36 5.40 -5.15 -5.83
C ASN A 36 5.63 -3.74 -5.30
N ASP A 37 6.31 -2.88 -6.05
CA ASP A 37 6.39 -1.45 -5.74
C ASP A 37 5.00 -0.80 -5.72
N TYR A 38 4.14 -1.14 -6.68
CA TYR A 38 2.76 -0.65 -6.70
C TYR A 38 2.00 -1.09 -5.44
N ILE A 39 2.11 -2.37 -5.06
CA ILE A 39 1.51 -2.97 -3.86
C ILE A 39 2.01 -2.28 -2.59
N ALA A 40 3.33 -2.12 -2.44
CA ALA A 40 3.94 -1.44 -1.30
C ALA A 40 3.42 0.00 -1.13
N ASN A 41 3.11 0.68 -2.23
CA ASN A 41 2.56 2.04 -2.24
C ASN A 41 1.04 2.13 -2.01
N GLN A 42 0.31 1.01 -1.92
CA GLN A 42 -1.14 1.05 -1.69
C GLN A 42 -1.53 1.28 -0.23
N ASN A 43 -0.62 1.10 0.73
CA ASN A 43 -0.92 1.09 2.17
C ASN A 43 -2.08 0.13 2.50
N TYR A 44 -2.04 -1.09 1.96
CA TYR A 44 -3.02 -2.11 2.29
C TYR A 44 -3.06 -2.34 3.80
N GLY A 45 -4.27 -2.43 4.36
CA GLY A 45 -4.46 -2.95 5.71
C GLY A 45 -4.11 -4.44 5.75
N THR A 46 -3.99 -4.99 6.95
CA THR A 46 -3.81 -6.44 7.14
C THR A 46 -5.04 -7.17 6.58
N PRO A 47 -4.86 -8.07 5.58
CA PRO A 47 -5.98 -8.85 5.06
C PRO A 47 -6.64 -9.69 6.15
N THR A 48 -7.96 -9.84 6.08
CA THR A 48 -8.72 -10.68 7.01
C THR A 48 -8.94 -12.04 6.39
N ILE A 49 -8.72 -13.10 7.17
CA ILE A 49 -8.98 -14.48 6.78
C ILE A 49 -10.33 -14.88 7.37
N THR A 50 -11.28 -15.22 6.52
CA THR A 50 -12.58 -15.75 6.96
C THR A 50 -12.53 -17.27 6.91
N SER A 51 -13.11 -17.93 7.90
CA SER A 51 -13.14 -19.39 7.96
C SER A 51 -14.57 -19.90 7.84
N ASN A 52 -14.84 -20.61 6.74
CA ASN A 52 -16.10 -21.26 6.41
C ASN A 52 -15.86 -22.74 6.12
N ILE A 53 -15.22 -23.43 7.08
CA ILE A 53 -14.83 -24.83 6.94
C ILE A 53 -16.06 -25.69 6.70
N TRP A 54 -16.06 -26.41 5.57
CA TRP A 54 -17.13 -27.36 5.27
C TRP A 54 -16.75 -28.74 5.79
N SER A 55 -17.63 -29.35 6.59
CA SER A 55 -17.41 -30.65 7.21
C SER A 55 -17.42 -31.83 6.22
N GLY A 56 -17.91 -31.60 4.99
CA GLY A 56 -17.96 -32.64 3.95
C GLY A 56 -16.61 -33.01 3.34
N PHE A 57 -15.57 -32.18 3.53
CA PHE A 57 -14.23 -32.51 3.04
C PHE A 57 -13.58 -33.62 3.87
N PRO A 58 -12.83 -34.53 3.22
CA PRO A 58 -12.09 -35.58 3.91
C PRO A 58 -10.99 -34.97 4.79
N LYS A 59 -10.73 -35.62 5.94
CA LYS A 59 -9.70 -35.20 6.91
C LYS A 59 -8.56 -36.20 6.93
N LEU A 60 -7.75 -36.20 5.88
CA LEU A 60 -6.58 -37.07 5.74
C LEU A 60 -5.33 -36.35 6.24
N LYS A 61 -4.47 -37.07 6.97
CA LYS A 61 -3.23 -36.47 7.49
C LYS A 61 -2.22 -36.26 6.37
N TYR A 62 -1.43 -35.19 6.46
CA TYR A 62 -0.19 -35.05 5.69
C TYR A 62 0.77 -36.20 6.00
N ARG A 63 1.74 -36.44 5.11
CA ARG A 63 2.71 -37.53 5.27
C ARG A 63 3.51 -37.47 6.57
N ASN A 64 3.72 -36.25 7.09
CA ASN A 64 4.44 -35.99 8.33
C ASN A 64 3.51 -35.46 9.45
N ASN A 65 2.20 -35.66 9.32
CA ASN A 65 1.17 -35.12 10.23
C ASN A 65 1.09 -33.58 10.29
N HIS A 66 1.90 -32.86 9.51
CA HIS A 66 1.87 -31.40 9.39
C HIS A 66 2.22 -31.00 7.94
N PRO A 67 1.81 -29.79 7.49
CA PRO A 67 2.20 -29.28 6.19
C PRO A 67 3.68 -28.85 6.19
N GLU A 68 4.27 -28.88 5.00
CA GLU A 68 5.66 -28.52 4.71
C GLU A 68 5.77 -27.20 3.96
N GLY A 69 4.64 -26.60 3.58
CA GLY A 69 4.61 -25.39 2.78
C GLY A 69 3.24 -25.09 2.19
N VAL A 70 3.24 -24.22 1.18
CA VAL A 70 2.06 -23.72 0.48
C VAL A 70 2.23 -23.85 -1.03
N VAL A 71 1.18 -24.30 -1.73
CA VAL A 71 1.08 -24.24 -3.20
C VAL A 71 0.12 -23.13 -3.61
N VAL A 72 0.59 -22.30 -4.53
CA VAL A 72 -0.16 -21.22 -5.17
C VAL A 72 -0.78 -21.73 -6.46
N HIS A 73 -2.10 -21.62 -6.56
CA HIS A 73 -2.86 -21.99 -7.74
C HIS A 73 -3.60 -20.81 -8.38
N GLU A 74 -4.21 -21.06 -9.52
CA GLU A 74 -5.22 -20.21 -10.13
C GLU A 74 -6.33 -21.06 -10.78
N THR A 75 -7.58 -20.59 -10.67
CA THR A 75 -8.81 -21.27 -11.07
C THR A 75 -8.96 -21.64 -12.55
N ALA A 76 -8.18 -21.02 -13.45
CA ALA A 76 -8.30 -21.05 -14.90
C ALA A 76 -9.71 -20.71 -15.42
N ASN A 77 -10.44 -19.87 -14.69
CA ASN A 77 -11.82 -19.52 -14.99
C ASN A 77 -12.05 -18.00 -14.94
N PRO A 78 -11.95 -17.29 -16.09
CA PRO A 78 -12.07 -15.84 -16.14
C PRO A 78 -13.48 -15.30 -15.90
N ASN A 79 -14.47 -16.14 -15.62
CA ASN A 79 -15.86 -15.70 -15.46
C ASN A 79 -16.47 -16.04 -14.09
N SER A 80 -15.73 -16.72 -13.22
CA SER A 80 -16.24 -17.12 -11.92
C SER A 80 -16.01 -16.05 -10.85
N THR A 81 -16.80 -16.14 -9.80
CA THR A 81 -16.50 -15.47 -8.53
C THR A 81 -15.98 -16.48 -7.52
N ILE A 82 -15.36 -15.99 -6.44
CA ILE A 82 -14.93 -16.84 -5.32
C ILE A 82 -16.05 -17.74 -4.78
N TYR A 83 -17.29 -17.26 -4.77
CA TYR A 83 -18.44 -18.04 -4.30
C TYR A 83 -18.89 -19.08 -5.33
N ASN A 84 -18.76 -18.79 -6.63
CA ASN A 84 -19.02 -19.79 -7.66
C ASN A 84 -18.02 -20.94 -7.55
N GLU A 85 -16.73 -20.62 -7.39
CA GLU A 85 -15.67 -21.63 -7.24
C GLU A 85 -15.84 -22.46 -5.98
N ILE A 86 -16.10 -21.82 -4.83
CA ILE A 86 -16.35 -22.54 -3.58
C ILE A 86 -17.57 -23.48 -3.71
N THR A 87 -18.64 -23.02 -4.33
CA THR A 87 -19.86 -23.82 -4.53
C THR A 87 -19.58 -25.00 -5.46
N TYR A 88 -18.94 -24.74 -6.59
CA TYR A 88 -18.59 -25.76 -7.57
C TYR A 88 -17.68 -26.83 -6.96
N MET A 89 -16.63 -26.43 -6.26
CA MET A 89 -15.70 -27.37 -5.61
C MET A 89 -16.39 -28.18 -4.50
N LYS A 90 -17.28 -27.61 -3.69
CA LYS A 90 -18.04 -28.41 -2.69
C LYS A 90 -18.86 -29.52 -3.35
N ASN A 91 -19.47 -29.22 -4.50
CA ASN A 91 -20.24 -30.21 -5.27
C ASN A 91 -19.35 -31.25 -5.98
N ASN A 92 -18.08 -30.94 -6.21
CA ASN A 92 -17.15 -31.75 -7.01
C ASN A 92 -15.90 -32.20 -6.23
N TYR A 93 -15.94 -32.15 -4.89
CA TYR A 93 -14.74 -32.28 -4.05
C TYR A 93 -14.00 -33.60 -4.19
N GLN A 94 -14.71 -34.65 -4.63
CA GLN A 94 -14.13 -35.97 -4.88
C GLN A 94 -13.09 -35.95 -6.01
N ASN A 95 -13.20 -34.98 -6.93
CA ASN A 95 -12.22 -34.77 -7.99
C ASN A 95 -11.08 -33.88 -7.50
N ALA A 96 -11.41 -32.73 -6.93
CA ALA A 96 -10.43 -31.80 -6.40
C ALA A 96 -11.03 -30.86 -5.35
N PHE A 97 -10.21 -30.50 -4.36
CA PHE A 97 -10.49 -29.38 -3.47
C PHE A 97 -9.20 -28.79 -2.91
N VAL A 98 -9.24 -27.51 -2.56
CA VAL A 98 -8.14 -26.78 -1.92
C VAL A 98 -8.53 -26.33 -0.51
N HIS A 99 -7.60 -25.72 0.23
CA HIS A 99 -7.89 -25.24 1.58
C HIS A 99 -8.60 -23.90 1.57
N SER A 100 -8.27 -23.04 0.62
CA SER A 100 -8.72 -21.65 0.61
C SER A 100 -8.85 -21.08 -0.79
N PHE A 101 -9.65 -20.03 -0.90
CA PHE A 101 -9.71 -19.19 -2.09
C PHE A 101 -9.31 -17.77 -1.73
N VAL A 102 -8.66 -17.11 -2.67
CA VAL A 102 -8.21 -15.73 -2.57
C VAL A 102 -8.74 -14.97 -3.78
N ASP A 103 -9.33 -13.80 -3.54
CA ASP A 103 -9.61 -12.82 -4.59
C ASP A 103 -9.06 -11.44 -4.16
N ALA A 104 -9.39 -10.38 -4.90
CA ALA A 104 -8.96 -9.02 -4.59
C ALA A 104 -9.41 -8.49 -3.22
N SER A 105 -10.45 -9.07 -2.61
CA SER A 105 -11.15 -8.60 -1.41
C SER A 105 -11.27 -9.64 -0.30
N HIS A 106 -11.09 -10.92 -0.60
CA HIS A 106 -11.38 -12.02 0.30
C HIS A 106 -10.21 -13.01 0.37
N ILE A 107 -10.04 -13.58 1.57
CA ILE A 107 -9.33 -14.84 1.80
C ILE A 107 -10.32 -15.71 2.57
N ILE A 108 -10.77 -16.81 1.96
CA ILE A 108 -11.79 -17.68 2.53
C ILE A 108 -11.22 -19.08 2.68
N ASN A 109 -11.00 -19.51 3.93
CA ASN A 109 -10.66 -20.89 4.26
C ASN A 109 -11.93 -21.73 4.24
N ILE A 110 -11.89 -22.83 3.50
CA ILE A 110 -13.02 -23.73 3.30
C ILE A 110 -12.69 -25.17 3.71
N ALA A 111 -11.41 -25.53 3.87
CA ALA A 111 -10.94 -26.78 4.48
C ALA A 111 -9.91 -26.53 5.59
N ASN A 112 -9.81 -27.46 6.53
CA ASN A 112 -8.91 -27.34 7.68
C ASN A 112 -7.47 -27.67 7.26
N THR A 113 -6.56 -26.72 7.42
CA THR A 113 -5.13 -26.81 7.04
C THR A 113 -4.31 -27.78 7.87
N ASN A 114 -4.86 -28.43 8.90
CA ASN A 114 -4.21 -29.54 9.59
C ASN A 114 -4.32 -30.88 8.83
N TYR A 115 -5.14 -30.92 7.78
CA TYR A 115 -5.36 -32.07 6.92
C TYR A 115 -5.08 -31.69 5.48
N LEU A 116 -4.67 -32.66 4.66
CA LEU A 116 -4.38 -32.40 3.25
C LEU A 116 -5.64 -32.07 2.44
N SER A 117 -5.42 -31.39 1.31
CA SER A 117 -6.41 -31.19 0.25
C SER A 117 -6.00 -31.92 -1.03
N TRP A 118 -6.90 -31.96 -2.02
CA TRP A 118 -6.71 -32.66 -3.30
C TRP A 118 -6.64 -31.70 -4.49
N GLY A 119 -5.59 -30.88 -4.61
CA GLY A 119 -5.49 -29.87 -5.67
C GLY A 119 -4.16 -29.83 -6.43
N SER A 120 -3.12 -30.56 -5.99
CA SER A 120 -1.77 -30.49 -6.57
C SER A 120 -1.15 -31.86 -6.86
N GLY A 121 -2.00 -32.84 -7.19
CA GLY A 121 -1.58 -34.23 -7.38
C GLY A 121 -1.13 -34.92 -6.07
N PRO A 122 -0.98 -36.26 -6.06
CA PRO A 122 -0.73 -37.02 -4.81
C PRO A 122 0.54 -36.57 -4.08
N MET A 123 1.58 -36.18 -4.82
CA MET A 123 2.86 -35.76 -4.23
C MET A 123 2.80 -34.39 -3.57
N GLY A 124 2.06 -33.43 -4.14
CA GLY A 124 1.82 -32.12 -3.55
C GLY A 124 0.80 -32.17 -2.41
N ASN A 125 -0.29 -32.93 -2.61
CA ASN A 125 -1.36 -33.13 -1.62
C ASN A 125 -0.81 -33.61 -0.28
N ALA A 126 0.09 -34.59 -0.29
CA ALA A 126 0.67 -35.15 0.93
C ALA A 126 1.52 -34.15 1.75
N ARG A 127 1.82 -32.95 1.22
CA ARG A 127 2.82 -32.02 1.77
C ARG A 127 2.30 -30.61 2.04
N TYR A 128 1.43 -30.05 1.20
CA TYR A 128 1.24 -28.61 1.18
C TYR A 128 -0.20 -28.17 1.46
N VAL A 129 -0.31 -27.03 2.15
CA VAL A 129 -1.52 -26.21 2.12
C VAL A 129 -1.67 -25.64 0.71
N GLN A 130 -2.89 -25.51 0.22
CA GLN A 130 -3.18 -25.15 -1.17
C GLN A 130 -4.26 -24.09 -1.18
N PHE A 131 -4.08 -23.04 -1.98
CA PHE A 131 -5.12 -22.05 -2.22
C PHE A 131 -5.21 -21.68 -3.70
N GLU A 132 -6.43 -21.31 -4.10
CA GLU A 132 -6.75 -20.85 -5.45
C GLU A 132 -6.85 -19.32 -5.49
N GLN A 133 -6.25 -18.71 -6.52
CA GLN A 133 -6.53 -17.33 -6.92
C GLN A 133 -7.67 -17.33 -7.92
N VAL A 134 -8.66 -16.46 -7.74
CA VAL A 134 -9.80 -16.33 -8.66
C VAL A 134 -9.48 -15.25 -9.69
N GLU A 135 -9.61 -15.55 -10.98
CA GLU A 135 -9.25 -14.58 -12.02
C GLU A 135 -9.94 -13.20 -11.84
N VAL A 136 -9.15 -12.17 -11.56
CA VAL A 136 -9.66 -10.78 -11.48
C VAL A 136 -9.34 -9.93 -12.71
N HIS A 137 -10.22 -8.95 -13.01
CA HIS A 137 -10.21 -8.22 -14.29
C HIS A 137 -9.84 -6.73 -14.17
N SER A 138 -8.98 -6.36 -13.23
CA SER A 138 -8.44 -5.00 -13.20
C SER A 138 -7.07 -4.92 -12.56
N LYS A 139 -6.28 -3.91 -12.98
CA LYS A 139 -4.97 -3.57 -12.40
C LYS A 139 -4.97 -3.53 -10.87
N GLY A 140 -6.00 -2.92 -10.28
CA GLY A 140 -6.09 -2.78 -8.83
C GLY A 140 -6.49 -4.08 -8.14
N ALA A 141 -7.40 -4.83 -8.75
CA ALA A 141 -7.83 -6.12 -8.24
C ALA A 141 -6.67 -7.13 -8.25
N PHE A 142 -5.92 -7.22 -9.36
CA PHE A 142 -4.77 -8.11 -9.50
C PHE A 142 -3.68 -7.82 -8.46
N ALA A 143 -3.36 -6.53 -8.24
CA ALA A 143 -2.41 -6.16 -7.20
C ALA A 143 -2.91 -6.45 -5.78
N SER A 144 -4.22 -6.33 -5.53
CA SER A 144 -4.82 -6.61 -4.22
C SER A 144 -4.84 -8.11 -3.93
N GLU A 145 -5.17 -8.92 -4.93
CA GLU A 145 -5.13 -10.37 -4.87
C GLU A 145 -3.71 -10.88 -4.61
N LEU A 146 -2.69 -10.41 -5.36
CA LEU A 146 -1.29 -10.76 -5.10
C LEU A 146 -0.86 -10.43 -3.66
N ASN A 147 -1.32 -9.30 -3.11
CA ASN A 147 -1.07 -8.93 -1.72
C ASN A 147 -1.77 -9.87 -0.72
N ASN A 148 -3.03 -10.24 -0.98
CA ASN A 148 -3.80 -11.17 -0.17
C ASN A 148 -3.18 -12.58 -0.20
N ALA A 149 -2.82 -13.07 -1.38
CA ALA A 149 -2.16 -14.36 -1.58
C ALA A 149 -0.81 -14.41 -0.86
N ALA A 150 0.00 -13.34 -0.96
CA ALA A 150 1.29 -13.27 -0.28
C ALA A 150 1.14 -13.21 1.25
N TYR A 151 0.16 -12.46 1.74
CA TYR A 151 -0.18 -12.41 3.17
C TYR A 151 -0.64 -13.78 3.68
N TYR A 152 -1.56 -14.45 2.96
CA TYR A 152 -2.06 -15.76 3.35
C TYR A 152 -0.95 -16.81 3.37
N THR A 153 -0.09 -16.80 2.36
CA THR A 153 1.11 -17.65 2.32
C THR A 153 1.98 -17.42 3.55
N ALA A 154 2.31 -16.16 3.87
CA ALA A 154 3.11 -15.82 5.04
C ALA A 154 2.44 -16.22 6.37
N TYR A 155 1.11 -16.05 6.46
CA TYR A 155 0.31 -16.47 7.61
C TYR A 155 0.39 -17.97 7.84
N ILE A 156 0.20 -18.79 6.80
CA ILE A 156 0.29 -20.26 6.91
C ILE A 156 1.70 -20.69 7.28
N LEU A 157 2.72 -20.11 6.66
CA LEU A 157 4.11 -20.41 7.03
C LEU A 157 4.38 -20.10 8.51
N LYS A 158 3.87 -18.97 9.02
CA LYS A 158 3.98 -18.65 10.45
C LYS A 158 3.21 -19.63 11.34
N GLN A 159 1.98 -19.96 10.97
CA GLN A 159 1.12 -20.88 11.71
C GLN A 159 1.79 -22.24 11.92
N TYR A 160 2.57 -22.71 10.94
CA TYR A 160 3.25 -24.01 11.00
C TYR A 160 4.77 -23.92 11.25
N GLY A 161 5.29 -22.74 11.64
CA GLY A 161 6.71 -22.58 11.99
C GLY A 161 7.69 -22.74 10.82
N LEU A 162 7.22 -22.52 9.59
CA LEU A 162 7.98 -22.69 8.36
C LEU A 162 8.61 -21.37 7.90
N THR A 163 9.83 -21.45 7.34
CA THR A 163 10.50 -20.28 6.75
C THR A 163 10.15 -20.16 5.26
N PRO A 164 9.84 -18.97 4.72
CA PRO A 164 9.59 -18.80 3.29
C PRO A 164 10.82 -19.16 2.45
N LYS A 165 10.66 -20.14 1.55
CA LYS A 165 11.71 -20.61 0.65
C LYS A 165 11.08 -21.09 -0.65
N TYR A 166 11.47 -20.43 -1.75
CA TYR A 166 11.02 -20.80 -3.08
C TYR A 166 11.37 -22.27 -3.39
N GLN A 167 10.45 -22.99 -4.03
CA GLN A 167 10.60 -24.41 -4.42
C GLN A 167 10.80 -25.40 -3.26
N SER A 168 10.50 -24.97 -2.03
CA SER A 168 10.62 -25.80 -0.83
C SER A 168 9.42 -25.65 0.09
N THR A 169 9.14 -24.43 0.55
CA THR A 169 7.99 -24.14 1.43
C THR A 169 6.94 -23.26 0.74
N VAL A 170 7.28 -22.68 -0.41
CA VAL A 170 6.36 -21.96 -1.29
C VAL A 170 6.61 -22.38 -2.73
N LEU A 171 5.58 -22.92 -3.38
CA LEU A 171 5.63 -23.50 -4.72
C LEU A 171 4.43 -22.98 -5.54
N SER A 172 4.58 -22.87 -6.86
CA SER A 172 3.42 -22.89 -7.76
C SER A 172 2.98 -24.34 -8.04
N HIS A 173 1.81 -24.52 -8.64
CA HIS A 173 1.42 -25.83 -9.17
C HIS A 173 2.41 -26.31 -10.24
N HIS A 174 2.93 -25.38 -11.06
CA HIS A 174 4.00 -25.70 -12.02
C HIS A 174 5.29 -26.22 -11.36
N ASP A 175 5.73 -25.62 -10.24
CA ASP A 175 6.88 -26.14 -9.47
C ASP A 175 6.58 -27.56 -8.96
N VAL A 176 5.35 -27.86 -8.52
CA VAL A 176 4.96 -29.22 -8.10
C VAL A 176 5.04 -30.20 -9.28
N SER A 177 4.47 -29.84 -10.43
CA SER A 177 4.52 -30.67 -11.65
C SER A 177 5.95 -31.03 -12.04
N THR A 178 6.87 -30.07 -11.96
CA THR A 178 8.26 -30.24 -12.40
C THR A 178 9.17 -30.91 -11.36
N LEU A 179 8.99 -30.61 -10.07
CA LEU A 179 9.88 -31.09 -9.01
C LEU A 179 9.40 -32.40 -8.35
N LEU A 180 8.08 -32.61 -8.27
CA LEU A 180 7.48 -33.72 -7.55
C LEU A 180 6.71 -34.69 -8.45
N GLY A 181 6.13 -34.19 -9.55
CA GLY A 181 5.29 -34.97 -10.47
C GLY A 181 3.92 -35.34 -9.88
N GLY A 182 3.17 -36.17 -10.62
CA GLY A 182 1.80 -36.56 -10.24
C GLY A 182 0.71 -35.55 -10.63
N THR A 183 1.10 -34.48 -11.32
CA THR A 183 0.25 -33.46 -11.96
C THR A 183 1.05 -32.84 -13.12
N ASN A 184 0.38 -32.23 -14.08
CA ASN A 184 0.99 -31.58 -15.26
C ASN A 184 0.53 -30.12 -15.42
N HIS A 185 -0.12 -29.56 -14.42
CA HIS A 185 -0.62 -28.20 -14.42
C HIS A 185 0.52 -27.17 -14.31
N THR A 186 0.28 -25.97 -14.83
CA THR A 186 1.29 -24.90 -14.96
C THR A 186 0.86 -23.58 -14.31
N ASP A 187 -0.27 -23.54 -13.60
CA ASP A 187 -0.71 -22.37 -12.85
C ASP A 187 0.28 -21.99 -11.73
N PRO A 188 0.41 -20.68 -11.40
CA PRO A 188 -0.33 -19.52 -11.93
C PRO A 188 0.39 -18.79 -13.10
N ASP A 189 1.35 -19.42 -13.76
CA ASP A 189 2.29 -18.75 -14.66
C ASP A 189 1.61 -17.95 -15.80
N GLY A 190 0.64 -18.57 -16.47
CA GLY A 190 -0.10 -17.96 -17.57
C GLY A 190 -0.94 -16.76 -17.13
N TYR A 191 -1.67 -16.91 -16.02
CA TYR A 191 -2.50 -15.87 -15.43
C TYR A 191 -1.66 -14.65 -15.02
N TRP A 192 -0.57 -14.88 -14.28
CA TRP A 192 0.33 -13.81 -13.84
C TRP A 192 1.04 -13.13 -15.01
N SER A 193 1.54 -13.89 -15.98
CA SER A 193 2.18 -13.33 -17.19
C SER A 193 1.22 -12.41 -17.95
N THR A 194 -0.01 -12.87 -18.19
CA THR A 194 -1.03 -12.13 -18.94
C THR A 194 -1.42 -10.84 -18.23
N ASN A 195 -1.71 -10.90 -16.93
CA ASN A 195 -2.14 -9.72 -16.16
C ASN A 195 -1.00 -8.75 -15.85
N ALA A 196 0.20 -9.24 -15.57
CA ALA A 196 1.38 -8.39 -15.40
C ALA A 196 1.68 -7.61 -16.69
N ARG A 197 1.59 -8.27 -17.85
CA ARG A 197 1.77 -7.61 -19.14
C ARG A 197 0.67 -6.58 -19.39
N SER A 198 -0.58 -6.98 -19.24
CA SER A 198 -1.75 -6.15 -19.58
C SER A 198 -1.91 -4.94 -18.68
N TYR A 199 -1.69 -5.10 -17.38
CA TYR A 199 -1.96 -4.04 -16.40
C TYR A 199 -0.74 -3.24 -15.98
N PHE A 200 0.47 -3.80 -16.12
CA PHE A 200 1.70 -3.20 -15.64
C PHE A 200 2.80 -3.09 -16.69
N GLY A 201 2.63 -3.70 -17.88
CA GLY A 201 3.65 -3.69 -18.92
C GLY A 201 4.92 -4.45 -18.53
N THR A 202 4.82 -5.39 -17.57
CA THR A 202 5.95 -6.10 -16.98
C THR A 202 5.68 -7.60 -16.91
N THR A 203 6.58 -8.36 -16.28
CA THR A 203 6.41 -9.80 -15.97
C THR A 203 6.21 -9.98 -14.47
N TYR A 204 5.59 -11.09 -14.08
CA TYR A 204 5.47 -11.46 -12.67
C TYR A 204 5.65 -12.96 -12.52
N THR A 205 6.51 -13.36 -11.59
CA THR A 205 6.96 -14.74 -11.38
C THR A 205 6.87 -15.14 -9.91
N MET A 206 7.04 -16.42 -9.60
CA MET A 206 7.14 -16.88 -8.20
C MET A 206 8.28 -16.19 -7.43
N ARG A 207 9.37 -15.76 -8.08
CA ARG A 207 10.43 -14.99 -7.41
C ARG A 207 9.97 -13.59 -7.00
N ASP A 208 9.16 -12.94 -7.83
CA ASP A 208 8.55 -11.66 -7.50
C ASP A 208 7.54 -11.82 -6.35
N PHE A 209 6.72 -12.86 -6.42
CA PHE A 209 5.77 -13.22 -5.36
C PHE A 209 6.47 -13.49 -4.03
N MET A 210 7.58 -14.23 -4.05
CA MET A 210 8.40 -14.50 -2.87
C MET A 210 8.93 -13.23 -2.19
N THR A 211 9.14 -12.15 -2.94
CA THR A 211 9.51 -10.86 -2.36
C THR A 211 8.37 -10.29 -1.51
N LEU A 212 7.11 -10.41 -1.95
CA LEU A 212 5.95 -10.03 -1.14
C LEU A 212 5.77 -10.96 0.06
N VAL A 213 5.89 -12.29 -0.14
CA VAL A 213 5.75 -13.27 0.95
C VAL A 213 6.77 -12.97 2.05
N ASN A 214 8.03 -12.75 1.70
CA ASN A 214 9.08 -12.38 2.66
C ASN A 214 8.74 -11.08 3.41
N ALA A 215 8.26 -10.06 2.71
CA ALA A 215 7.86 -8.80 3.32
C ALA A 215 6.68 -8.98 4.31
N GLN A 216 5.67 -9.78 3.95
CA GLN A 216 4.54 -10.06 4.83
C GLN A 216 4.95 -10.94 6.03
N TYR A 217 5.80 -11.94 5.80
CA TYR A 217 6.33 -12.82 6.84
C TYR A 217 7.15 -12.04 7.89
N ALA A 218 7.96 -11.07 7.44
CA ALA A 218 8.68 -10.16 8.33
C ALA A 218 7.73 -9.28 9.16
N LYS A 219 6.67 -8.72 8.56
CA LYS A 219 5.66 -7.92 9.27
C LYS A 219 4.92 -8.72 10.34
N LEU A 220 4.57 -9.97 10.04
CA LEU A 220 3.95 -10.87 11.02
C LEU A 220 4.88 -11.24 12.18
N SER A 221 6.20 -11.11 12.00
CA SER A 221 7.19 -11.36 13.06
C SER A 221 7.26 -10.23 14.11
N GLY A 222 6.64 -9.06 13.84
CA GLY A 222 6.57 -7.93 14.77
C GLY A 222 5.28 -7.88 15.61
N THR A 223 4.42 -8.89 15.55
CA THR A 223 3.14 -8.93 16.27
C THR A 223 2.97 -10.30 16.94
N THR A 224 3.25 -10.37 18.23
CA THR A 224 2.97 -11.54 19.06
C THR A 224 1.45 -11.68 19.19
N THR A 225 0.82 -12.51 18.37
CA THR A 225 -0.57 -12.88 18.56
C THR A 225 -0.59 -14.24 19.26
N THR A 226 -1.09 -14.23 20.48
CA THR A 226 -1.36 -15.39 21.31
C THR A 226 -2.25 -16.38 20.57
N THR A 227 -1.78 -17.61 20.53
CA THR A 227 -2.49 -18.81 20.10
C THR A 227 -3.69 -19.07 21.01
N PRO A 228 -4.87 -19.43 20.47
CA PRO A 228 -5.77 -20.34 21.14
C PRO A 228 -5.59 -21.71 20.47
N ASN A 229 -4.84 -22.58 21.13
CA ASN A 229 -4.90 -24.02 20.86
C ASN A 229 -5.19 -24.69 22.21
N ALA A 230 -6.38 -25.27 22.35
CA ALA A 230 -6.61 -26.35 23.30
C ALA A 230 -7.86 -27.13 22.86
N ASP A 231 -7.58 -28.40 22.59
CA ASP A 231 -8.42 -29.55 22.30
C ASP A 231 -9.50 -29.81 23.38
N SER A 232 -10.65 -30.34 22.95
CA SER A 232 -11.38 -31.36 23.72
C SER A 232 -12.33 -32.14 22.82
N SER A 233 -11.90 -33.36 22.53
CA SER A 233 -12.70 -34.50 22.08
C SER A 233 -13.86 -34.82 23.05
N SER A 234 -15.09 -34.92 22.52
CA SER A 234 -16.04 -35.95 22.96
C SER A 234 -17.13 -36.19 21.90
N THR A 235 -17.37 -37.47 21.66
CA THR A 235 -18.36 -38.11 20.79
C THR A 235 -19.81 -37.80 21.18
N THR A 236 -20.72 -37.58 20.22
CA THR A 236 -22.02 -38.27 20.04
C THR A 236 -22.85 -37.58 18.95
N SER A 237 -23.55 -38.39 18.16
CA SER A 237 -24.32 -38.09 16.96
C SER A 237 -25.77 -37.64 17.20
N THR A 238 -26.34 -37.04 16.14
CA THR A 238 -27.75 -36.95 15.68
C THR A 238 -28.69 -35.83 16.18
N THR A 239 -28.96 -34.92 15.22
CA THR A 239 -30.23 -34.36 14.72
C THR A 239 -31.12 -33.46 15.63
N ASP A 240 -31.11 -32.16 15.31
CA ASP A 240 -32.18 -31.44 14.58
C ASP A 240 -32.53 -30.04 15.16
N SER A 241 -32.73 -29.11 14.22
CA SER A 241 -33.52 -27.87 14.28
C SER A 241 -33.04 -26.64 15.08
N SER A 242 -32.67 -25.63 14.29
CA SER A 242 -33.16 -24.24 14.39
C SER A 242 -32.80 -23.40 15.62
N ALA A 243 -31.85 -22.48 15.44
CA ALA A 243 -32.06 -21.08 15.81
C ALA A 243 -31.01 -20.20 15.12
N VAL A 244 -31.50 -19.40 14.18
CA VAL A 244 -30.83 -18.22 13.65
C VAL A 244 -30.57 -17.26 14.81
N THR A 245 -29.30 -16.97 15.09
CA THR A 245 -28.91 -15.79 15.86
C THR A 245 -28.14 -14.87 14.91
N THR A 246 -28.91 -14.03 14.23
CA THR A 246 -28.40 -12.84 13.53
C THR A 246 -27.80 -11.88 14.55
N THR A 247 -26.47 -11.81 14.58
CA THR A 247 -25.74 -10.74 15.25
C THR A 247 -25.11 -9.84 14.17
N PRO A 248 -25.15 -8.51 14.32
CA PRO A 248 -25.20 -7.58 13.19
C PRO A 248 -23.97 -7.67 12.29
N SER A 249 -24.24 -7.80 11.00
CA SER A 249 -23.32 -7.53 9.90
C SER A 249 -22.74 -6.12 10.07
N THR A 250 -21.55 -6.06 10.67
CA THR A 250 -20.71 -4.87 10.55
C THR A 250 -20.13 -4.91 9.15
N PRO A 251 -20.35 -3.90 8.28
CA PRO A 251 -19.94 -3.96 6.89
C PRO A 251 -18.42 -4.07 6.80
N HIS A 252 -17.93 -5.25 6.40
CA HIS A 252 -16.51 -5.50 6.21
C HIS A 252 -16.05 -4.87 4.89
N VAL A 253 -14.85 -4.30 4.99
CA VAL A 253 -14.32 -3.24 4.13
C VAL A 253 -14.21 -3.67 2.67
N THR A 254 -15.16 -3.19 1.87
CA THR A 254 -14.98 -2.96 0.43
C THR A 254 -13.64 -2.28 0.21
N ALA A 255 -12.87 -2.68 -0.83
CA ALA A 255 -11.65 -1.98 -1.28
C ALA A 255 -11.77 -0.49 -0.96
N THR A 256 -10.92 0.02 -0.05
CA THR A 256 -11.17 1.26 0.71
C THR A 256 -11.95 2.22 -0.16
N ALA A 257 -13.18 2.56 0.24
CA ALA A 257 -14.07 3.39 -0.58
C ALA A 257 -13.22 4.49 -1.22
N LYS A 258 -13.27 4.58 -2.56
CA LYS A 258 -12.43 5.50 -3.34
C LYS A 258 -12.77 6.92 -2.89
N THR A 259 -12.11 7.35 -1.85
CA THR A 259 -12.37 8.61 -1.18
C THR A 259 -11.31 9.57 -1.66
N VAL A 260 -11.78 10.75 -2.04
CA VAL A 260 -10.89 11.86 -2.32
C VAL A 260 -11.24 12.95 -1.35
N THR A 261 -10.30 13.25 -0.46
CA THR A 261 -10.40 14.44 0.39
C THR A 261 -9.89 15.62 -0.41
N TYR A 262 -10.79 16.56 -0.72
CA TYR A 262 -10.46 17.78 -1.42
C TYR A 262 -10.10 18.88 -0.42
N ASN A 263 -8.92 19.46 -0.60
CA ASN A 263 -8.45 20.63 0.12
C ASN A 263 -8.27 21.74 -0.91
N HIS A 264 -9.02 22.82 -0.77
CA HIS A 264 -8.95 23.93 -1.71
C HIS A 264 -7.94 24.96 -1.24
N GLY A 265 -7.22 25.53 -2.20
CA GLY A 265 -6.33 26.67 -1.99
C GLY A 265 -7.06 28.01 -2.12
N GLY A 266 -6.31 29.09 -1.93
CA GLY A 266 -6.75 30.48 -2.11
C GLY A 266 -6.71 30.95 -3.57
N ASN A 267 -6.41 30.05 -4.51
CA ASN A 267 -6.32 30.30 -5.96
C ASN A 267 -5.13 31.19 -6.38
N ASN A 268 -4.21 31.43 -5.46
CA ASN A 268 -2.99 32.20 -5.69
C ASN A 268 -1.74 31.31 -5.76
N GLU A 269 -1.90 30.01 -5.49
CA GLU A 269 -0.80 29.08 -5.42
C GLU A 269 -0.24 28.75 -6.80
N THR A 270 1.08 28.67 -6.87
CA THR A 270 1.78 28.31 -8.10
C THR A 270 2.75 27.15 -7.87
N ALA A 271 2.95 26.38 -8.93
CA ALA A 271 3.95 25.33 -9.04
C ALA A 271 4.53 25.35 -10.47
N THR A 272 5.64 24.65 -10.69
CA THR A 272 6.15 24.41 -12.04
C THR A 272 5.94 22.95 -12.43
N LEU A 273 5.71 22.70 -13.72
CA LEU A 273 5.67 21.33 -14.24
C LEU A 273 7.07 20.72 -14.20
N ALA A 274 7.20 19.53 -13.62
CA ALA A 274 8.46 18.81 -13.53
C ALA A 274 8.96 18.37 -14.92
N ASN A 275 10.26 18.17 -15.09
CA ASN A 275 10.84 17.75 -16.38
C ASN A 275 10.27 16.40 -16.88
N ASN A 276 9.84 15.54 -15.96
CA ASN A 276 9.25 14.23 -16.21
C ASN A 276 7.72 14.22 -16.05
N TYR A 277 7.06 15.38 -16.15
CA TYR A 277 5.60 15.50 -16.00
C TYR A 277 4.80 14.57 -16.94
N THR A 278 5.34 14.24 -18.11
CA THR A 278 4.75 13.33 -19.10
C THR A 278 4.74 11.86 -18.68
N ASN A 279 5.49 11.47 -17.64
CA ASN A 279 5.41 10.12 -17.05
C ASN A 279 4.04 9.87 -16.39
N TRP A 280 3.27 10.94 -16.18
CA TRP A 280 1.91 10.90 -15.66
C TRP A 280 0.95 11.51 -16.66
N THR A 281 -0.34 11.24 -16.47
CA THR A 281 -1.39 11.66 -17.40
C THR A 281 -2.26 12.76 -16.79
N VAL A 282 -2.79 13.64 -17.63
CA VAL A 282 -3.79 14.66 -17.27
C VAL A 282 -5.21 14.11 -17.37
N TYR A 283 -6.05 14.47 -16.41
CA TYR A 283 -7.45 14.06 -16.31
C TYR A 283 -8.37 15.27 -16.10
N ASN A 284 -9.66 15.11 -16.38
CA ASN A 284 -10.69 16.10 -16.03
C ASN A 284 -11.07 16.08 -14.53
N HIS A 285 -10.89 14.93 -13.87
CA HIS A 285 -11.08 14.70 -12.43
C HIS A 285 -9.95 13.82 -11.88
N VAL A 286 -9.84 13.72 -10.56
CA VAL A 286 -8.87 12.80 -9.93
C VAL A 286 -9.08 11.38 -10.48
N LYS A 287 -8.00 10.76 -10.98
CA LYS A 287 -8.06 9.47 -11.66
C LYS A 287 -8.81 8.42 -10.83
N GLY A 288 -9.74 7.73 -11.48
CA GLY A 288 -10.50 6.64 -10.87
C GLY A 288 -11.66 7.09 -9.97
N THR A 289 -12.02 8.38 -9.98
CA THR A 289 -13.28 8.89 -9.42
C THR A 289 -14.41 8.85 -10.47
N LYS A 290 -15.66 8.97 -10.02
CA LYS A 290 -16.84 9.01 -10.92
C LYS A 290 -16.70 10.16 -11.92
N GLY A 291 -16.87 9.88 -13.22
CA GLY A 291 -16.75 10.87 -14.29
C GLY A 291 -15.32 11.24 -14.69
N ALA A 292 -14.30 10.62 -14.08
CA ALA A 292 -12.91 10.84 -14.46
C ALA A 292 -12.57 10.16 -15.78
N TYR A 293 -12.09 10.92 -16.76
CA TYR A 293 -11.53 10.44 -18.01
C TYR A 293 -10.16 11.06 -18.30
N LYS A 294 -9.37 10.33 -19.08
CA LYS A 294 -8.03 10.74 -19.52
C LYS A 294 -8.14 11.82 -20.60
N ILE A 295 -7.51 12.96 -20.35
CA ILE A 295 -7.31 14.02 -21.36
C ILE A 295 -5.98 13.77 -22.08
N GLY A 296 -4.91 13.53 -21.31
CA GLY A 296 -3.54 13.37 -21.83
C GLY A 296 -2.89 14.70 -22.25
N TRP A 297 -1.56 14.74 -22.23
CA TRP A 297 -0.79 15.95 -22.54
C TRP A 297 -0.87 16.37 -24.01
N GLY A 298 -1.01 15.41 -24.94
CA GLY A 298 -1.10 15.71 -26.38
C GLY A 298 -2.29 16.60 -26.76
N ARG A 299 -3.37 16.61 -25.97
CA ARG A 299 -4.53 17.49 -26.19
C ARG A 299 -4.35 18.91 -25.63
N LEU A 300 -3.28 19.15 -24.87
CA LEU A 300 -3.01 20.43 -24.21
C LEU A 300 -1.97 21.28 -24.96
N SER A 301 -1.55 20.84 -26.16
CA SER A 301 -0.63 21.50 -27.12
C SER A 301 0.71 21.99 -26.56
N GLY A 302 1.82 21.60 -27.18
CA GLY A 302 3.16 22.12 -26.84
C GLY A 302 3.86 21.40 -25.69
N ASP A 303 5.16 21.64 -25.57
CA ASP A 303 5.97 21.17 -24.44
C ASP A 303 5.84 22.12 -23.25
N HIS A 304 5.45 21.58 -22.10
CA HIS A 304 5.18 22.33 -20.88
C HIS A 304 6.22 22.11 -19.78
N ARG A 305 7.39 21.53 -20.08
CA ARG A 305 8.47 21.34 -19.09
C ARG A 305 8.83 22.67 -18.44
N GLY A 306 8.82 22.71 -17.11
CA GLY A 306 9.14 23.91 -16.33
C GLY A 306 8.05 24.99 -16.33
N ALA A 307 6.95 24.82 -17.08
CA ALA A 307 5.91 25.84 -17.17
C ALA A 307 5.26 26.11 -15.81
N LYS A 308 5.05 27.39 -15.49
CA LYS A 308 4.32 27.82 -14.30
C LYS A 308 2.83 27.49 -14.47
N VAL A 309 2.27 26.83 -13.48
CA VAL A 309 0.82 26.56 -13.38
C VAL A 309 0.28 27.13 -12.09
N TYR A 310 -1.01 27.47 -12.11
CA TYR A 310 -1.77 27.88 -10.93
C TYR A 310 -2.49 26.67 -10.36
N VAL A 311 -2.49 26.53 -9.05
CA VAL A 311 -3.07 25.40 -8.32
C VAL A 311 -4.14 25.90 -7.38
N ASP A 312 -5.35 25.33 -7.46
CA ASP A 312 -6.48 25.77 -6.65
C ASP A 312 -7.12 24.64 -5.82
N SER A 313 -6.70 23.40 -6.04
CA SER A 313 -7.23 22.25 -5.31
C SER A 313 -6.21 21.12 -5.19
N ARG A 314 -6.24 20.44 -4.05
CA ARG A 314 -5.45 19.26 -3.71
C ARG A 314 -6.40 18.13 -3.32
N GLY A 315 -6.41 17.06 -4.10
CA GLY A 315 -7.15 15.83 -3.81
C GLY A 315 -6.22 14.79 -3.22
N VAL A 316 -6.50 14.32 -2.00
CA VAL A 316 -5.81 13.16 -1.42
C VAL A 316 -6.67 11.95 -1.65
N LYS A 317 -6.27 11.09 -2.58
CA LYS A 317 -7.03 9.89 -2.94
C LYS A 317 -6.54 8.67 -2.14
N ARG A 318 -7.48 7.98 -1.52
CA ARG A 318 -7.29 6.67 -0.88
C ARG A 318 -8.11 5.61 -1.62
N GLY A 319 -7.58 4.39 -1.70
CA GLY A 319 -8.19 3.27 -2.44
C GLY A 319 -7.97 3.33 -3.95
N GLY A 320 -7.63 2.20 -4.58
CA GLY A 320 -7.21 2.13 -6.00
C GLY A 320 -5.95 2.98 -6.26
N TRP A 321 -5.79 3.60 -7.45
CA TRP A 321 -4.70 4.56 -7.71
C TRP A 321 -4.70 5.71 -6.69
N SER A 322 -3.92 5.56 -5.64
CA SER A 322 -3.85 6.44 -4.48
C SER A 322 -2.80 7.54 -4.69
N GLY A 323 -2.79 8.50 -3.77
CA GLY A 323 -1.79 9.55 -3.71
C GLY A 323 -2.38 10.94 -3.86
N THR A 324 -1.50 11.93 -3.97
CA THR A 324 -1.89 13.34 -3.99
C THR A 324 -2.06 13.80 -5.43
N TRP A 325 -3.16 14.49 -5.70
CA TRP A 325 -3.51 15.06 -6.98
C TRP A 325 -3.72 16.54 -6.83
N TYR A 326 -3.40 17.31 -7.86
CA TYR A 326 -3.61 18.75 -7.87
C TYR A 326 -4.43 19.15 -9.07
N ARG A 327 -5.31 20.13 -8.87
CA ARG A 327 -6.02 20.79 -9.95
C ARG A 327 -5.21 21.98 -10.41
N ILE A 328 -4.77 21.95 -11.66
CA ILE A 328 -3.89 22.92 -12.29
C ILE A 328 -4.63 23.72 -13.36
N ARG A 329 -4.11 24.92 -13.61
CA ARG A 329 -4.56 25.86 -14.64
C ARG A 329 -3.33 26.55 -15.23
N PHE A 330 -3.28 26.70 -16.55
CA PHE A 330 -2.15 27.36 -17.22
C PHE A 330 -2.19 28.88 -17.12
N ALA A 331 -3.33 29.46 -16.72
CA ALA A 331 -3.47 30.90 -16.46
C ALA A 331 -4.28 31.14 -15.18
N LYS A 332 -3.98 32.27 -14.48
CA LYS A 332 -4.52 32.58 -13.14
C LYS A 332 -6.03 32.62 -13.07
N ASN A 333 -6.71 32.95 -14.16
CA ASN A 333 -8.17 33.05 -14.24
C ASN A 333 -8.77 32.12 -15.29
N SER A 334 -8.02 31.09 -15.74
CA SER A 334 -8.55 30.14 -16.73
C SER A 334 -9.74 29.36 -16.19
N GLY A 335 -10.78 29.24 -17.01
CA GLY A 335 -11.91 28.33 -16.79
C GLY A 335 -11.55 26.87 -17.03
N TYR A 336 -10.48 26.60 -17.77
CA TYR A 336 -9.98 25.24 -18.02
C TYR A 336 -9.17 24.74 -16.84
N LYS A 337 -9.60 23.61 -16.27
CA LYS A 337 -9.04 23.01 -15.06
C LYS A 337 -8.70 21.55 -15.31
N TYR A 338 -7.56 21.13 -14.82
CA TYR A 338 -7.02 19.80 -15.10
C TYR A 338 -6.50 19.15 -13.82
N TRP A 339 -6.69 17.85 -13.66
CA TRP A 339 -6.15 17.09 -12.54
C TRP A 339 -4.89 16.33 -12.96
N VAL A 340 -3.83 16.51 -12.19
CA VAL A 340 -2.53 15.86 -12.39
C VAL A 340 -2.02 15.27 -11.09
N TYR A 341 -1.19 14.23 -11.20
CA TYR A 341 -0.58 13.58 -10.06
C TYR A 341 0.51 14.45 -9.43
N SER A 342 0.75 14.36 -8.13
CA SER A 342 1.71 15.24 -7.43
C SER A 342 3.10 15.25 -8.03
N LYS A 343 3.56 14.12 -8.58
CA LYS A 343 4.87 14.01 -9.22
C LYS A 343 5.00 14.79 -10.54
N THR A 344 3.93 15.37 -11.07
CA THR A 344 4.03 16.29 -12.22
C THR A 344 4.41 17.70 -11.81
N LEU A 345 4.40 18.03 -10.52
CA LEU A 345 4.57 19.40 -10.02
C LEU A 345 5.76 19.51 -9.07
N ASN A 346 6.53 20.57 -9.28
CA ASN A 346 7.51 21.06 -8.34
C ASN A 346 6.91 22.28 -7.63
N PHE A 347 6.52 22.09 -6.36
CA PHE A 347 6.14 23.20 -5.49
C PHE A 347 7.40 23.87 -4.91
N PRO A 348 7.33 25.17 -4.60
CA PRO A 348 8.30 25.81 -3.72
C PRO A 348 8.54 24.99 -2.45
N LYS A 349 9.80 24.65 -2.20
CA LYS A 349 10.19 23.90 -1.01
C LYS A 349 10.10 24.78 0.22
N VAL A 350 9.33 24.33 1.21
CA VAL A 350 9.27 24.95 2.54
C VAL A 350 9.92 23.99 3.53
N THR A 351 10.95 24.46 4.22
CA THR A 351 11.59 23.72 5.32
C THR A 351 10.96 24.19 6.63
N TYR A 352 10.49 23.24 7.43
CA TYR A 352 9.89 23.53 8.73
C TYR A 352 10.84 23.16 9.86
N SER A 353 10.89 24.00 10.88
CA SER A 353 11.63 23.74 12.12
C SER A 353 10.77 24.10 13.34
N ASP A 354 11.15 23.56 14.49
CA ASP A 354 10.65 24.07 15.75
C ASP A 354 11.07 25.53 15.96
N ALA A 355 10.21 26.26 16.65
CA ALA A 355 10.45 27.62 17.10
C ALA A 355 9.73 27.81 18.43
N SER A 356 10.16 28.78 19.20
CA SER A 356 9.57 29.15 20.48
C SER A 356 9.54 30.67 20.62
N GLY A 357 8.86 31.17 21.64
CA GLY A 357 8.72 32.60 21.91
C GLY A 357 7.35 33.14 21.49
N SER A 358 7.31 34.46 21.27
CA SER A 358 6.09 35.20 20.98
C SER A 358 6.35 36.27 19.94
N ALA A 359 5.31 36.64 19.19
CA ALA A 359 5.36 37.73 18.22
C ALA A 359 4.08 38.56 18.32
N THR A 360 4.19 39.88 18.13
CA THR A 360 3.05 40.80 18.10
C THR A 360 2.59 40.99 16.66
N LEU A 361 1.28 40.87 16.41
CA LEU A 361 0.70 41.09 15.09
C LEU A 361 0.80 42.57 14.68
N LYS A 362 1.15 42.84 13.42
CA LYS A 362 1.04 44.18 12.83
C LYS A 362 -0.41 44.48 12.45
N THR A 363 -1.17 45.03 13.38
CA THR A 363 -2.62 45.26 13.21
C THR A 363 -2.98 46.56 12.48
N THR A 364 -2.01 47.44 12.21
CA THR A 364 -2.23 48.70 11.47
C THR A 364 -2.33 48.52 9.95
N THR A 365 -1.82 47.40 9.43
CA THR A 365 -1.87 47.05 8.01
C THR A 365 -2.63 45.75 7.85
N ARG A 366 -3.54 45.67 6.87
CA ARG A 366 -4.33 44.47 6.58
C ARG A 366 -3.47 43.39 5.91
N LEU A 367 -2.81 42.56 6.71
CA LEU A 367 -1.94 41.47 6.22
C LEU A 367 -2.59 40.10 6.43
N PRO A 368 -2.53 39.20 5.43
CA PRO A 368 -3.21 37.92 5.49
C PRO A 368 -2.53 36.92 6.43
N LEU A 369 -3.34 36.21 7.20
CA LEU A 369 -2.98 35.03 7.99
C LEU A 369 -3.55 33.79 7.31
N TYR A 370 -2.76 32.72 7.27
CA TYR A 370 -3.08 31.54 6.46
C TYR A 370 -3.23 30.28 7.31
N ASN A 371 -3.91 29.26 6.78
CA ASN A 371 -3.91 27.92 7.39
C ASN A 371 -2.61 27.12 7.12
N HIS A 372 -1.88 27.47 6.07
CA HIS A 372 -0.59 26.88 5.68
C HIS A 372 0.32 27.95 5.05
N VAL A 373 1.63 27.67 4.94
CA VAL A 373 2.55 28.54 4.22
C VAL A 373 2.12 28.65 2.75
N LEU A 374 2.02 29.88 2.23
CA LEU A 374 1.64 30.16 0.85
C LEU A 374 2.64 29.54 -0.15
N ASN A 375 2.12 28.92 -1.21
CA ASN A 375 2.85 28.09 -2.18
C ASN A 375 3.47 26.79 -1.62
N SER A 376 3.06 26.34 -0.44
CA SER A 376 3.39 24.98 0.00
C SER A 376 2.56 23.91 -0.74
N ASN A 377 3.04 22.67 -0.72
CA ASN A 377 2.31 21.51 -1.25
C ASN A 377 1.02 21.17 -0.47
N TYR A 378 0.72 21.85 0.63
CA TYR A 378 -0.55 21.70 1.35
C TYR A 378 -1.67 22.57 0.78
N LEU A 379 -1.33 23.55 -0.07
CA LEU A 379 -2.15 24.70 -0.45
C LEU A 379 -2.52 25.56 0.76
N SER A 380 -2.77 26.85 0.55
CA SER A 380 -3.10 27.77 1.64
C SER A 380 -4.30 28.64 1.32
N LYS A 381 -5.08 28.91 2.34
CA LYS A 381 -6.18 29.86 2.33
C LYS A 381 -5.91 30.92 3.37
N THR A 382 -6.26 32.16 3.03
CA THR A 382 -6.37 33.21 4.02
C THR A 382 -7.55 32.88 4.94
N THR A 383 -7.28 32.78 6.25
CA THR A 383 -8.28 32.44 7.27
C THR A 383 -8.57 33.59 8.23
N ALA A 384 -7.71 34.60 8.24
CA ALA A 384 -7.89 35.85 8.99
C ALA A 384 -6.95 36.92 8.40
N TYR A 385 -7.09 38.14 8.87
CA TYR A 385 -6.15 39.24 8.66
C TYR A 385 -5.64 39.76 10.00
N THR A 386 -4.46 40.37 10.02
CA THR A 386 -3.90 40.98 11.22
C THR A 386 -4.79 42.07 11.82
N THR A 387 -5.54 42.80 10.98
CA THR A 387 -6.52 43.83 11.39
C THR A 387 -7.77 43.25 12.07
N ASP A 388 -7.97 41.93 12.04
CA ASP A 388 -9.10 41.27 12.72
C ASP A 388 -8.86 41.16 14.23
N PHE A 389 -7.67 41.53 14.71
CA PHE A 389 -7.24 41.47 16.09
C PHE A 389 -6.95 42.87 16.66
N GLY A 390 -7.13 43.03 17.97
CA GLY A 390 -6.86 44.30 18.66
C GLY A 390 -5.39 44.70 18.60
N ALA A 391 -5.12 46.01 18.67
CA ALA A 391 -3.76 46.53 18.73
C ALA A 391 -2.97 45.91 19.89
N GLY A 392 -1.70 45.57 19.64
CA GLY A 392 -0.84 44.91 20.64
C GLY A 392 -1.09 43.41 20.83
N THR A 393 -1.92 42.77 20.01
CA THR A 393 -2.16 41.31 20.11
C THR A 393 -0.87 40.51 19.92
N THR A 394 -0.46 39.79 20.96
CA THR A 394 0.70 38.89 20.96
C THR A 394 0.27 37.43 20.81
N ALA A 395 1.00 36.67 20.00
CA ALA A 395 0.78 35.25 19.73
C ALA A 395 1.98 34.40 20.13
N LYS A 396 1.72 33.18 20.64
CA LYS A 396 2.79 32.19 20.84
C LYS A 396 3.26 31.63 19.50
N VAL A 397 4.57 31.54 19.31
CA VAL A 397 5.19 30.91 18.15
C VAL A 397 5.62 29.51 18.52
N ASN A 398 5.30 28.52 17.68
CA ASN A 398 5.70 27.13 17.92
C ASN A 398 6.35 26.42 16.71
N LYS A 399 6.31 27.02 15.52
CA LYS A 399 7.02 26.51 14.33
C LYS A 399 7.51 27.68 13.48
N LYS A 400 8.59 27.46 12.75
CA LYS A 400 9.12 28.32 11.70
C LYS A 400 9.08 27.57 10.37
N GLY A 401 8.79 28.29 9.29
CA GLY A 401 8.83 27.80 7.92
C GLY A 401 9.72 28.73 7.09
N TYR A 402 10.69 28.17 6.37
CA TYR A 402 11.55 28.92 5.47
C TYR A 402 11.32 28.46 4.04
N LYS A 403 10.99 29.39 3.14
CA LYS A 403 10.74 29.09 1.73
C LYS A 403 11.89 29.58 0.88
N ALA A 404 12.79 28.66 0.54
CA ALA A 404 14.05 29.00 -0.11
C ALA A 404 13.89 29.68 -1.48
N THR A 405 12.77 29.47 -2.18
CA THR A 405 12.54 30.03 -3.51
C THR A 405 12.40 31.55 -3.55
N ASP A 406 11.89 32.17 -2.48
CA ASP A 406 11.72 33.63 -2.38
C ASP A 406 12.33 34.21 -1.09
N GLY A 407 13.10 33.40 -0.35
CA GLY A 407 13.74 33.80 0.91
C GLY A 407 12.78 34.09 2.05
N SER A 408 11.47 33.88 1.90
CA SER A 408 10.50 34.31 2.90
C SER A 408 10.50 33.41 4.13
N THR A 409 10.46 34.04 5.31
CA THR A 409 10.24 33.37 6.59
C THR A 409 8.78 33.46 7.01
N TRP A 410 8.30 32.36 7.59
CA TRP A 410 6.94 32.18 8.06
C TRP A 410 6.95 31.61 9.47
N TYR A 411 5.95 31.98 10.28
CA TYR A 411 5.82 31.51 11.64
C TYR A 411 4.42 30.97 11.89
N ARG A 412 4.33 29.86 12.62
CA ARG A 412 3.06 29.32 13.10
C ARG A 412 2.74 29.93 14.45
N LEU A 413 1.71 30.76 14.45
CA LEU A 413 1.14 31.43 15.60
C LEU A 413 0.05 30.57 16.22
N THR A 414 -0.07 30.60 17.55
CA THR A 414 -1.23 30.08 18.28
C THR A 414 -1.93 31.23 18.99
N LEU A 415 -3.18 31.51 18.59
CA LEU A 415 -4.04 32.58 19.09
C LEU A 415 -5.41 32.00 19.41
N ASN A 416 -5.88 32.16 20.65
CA ASN A 416 -7.21 31.71 21.09
C ASN A 416 -7.51 30.23 20.70
N GLY A 417 -6.53 29.35 20.88
CA GLY A 417 -6.64 27.92 20.53
C GLY A 417 -6.62 27.61 19.03
N LYS A 418 -6.52 28.61 18.16
CA LYS A 418 -6.39 28.46 16.70
C LYS A 418 -4.96 28.69 16.24
N THR A 419 -4.58 28.04 15.15
CA THR A 419 -3.24 28.21 14.57
C THR A 419 -3.29 28.95 13.24
N TYR A 420 -2.32 29.84 13.04
CA TYR A 420 -2.17 30.62 11.82
C TYR A 420 -0.72 30.57 11.34
N TRP A 421 -0.50 30.51 10.03
CA TRP A 421 0.79 30.81 9.41
C TRP A 421 0.80 32.27 8.98
N ALA A 422 1.76 33.02 9.52
CA ALA A 422 2.01 34.41 9.18
C ALA A 422 3.37 34.54 8.50
N ASN A 423 3.45 35.35 7.45
CA ASN A 423 4.75 35.78 6.94
C ASN A 423 5.40 36.71 7.97
N GLU A 424 6.74 36.68 8.11
CA GLU A 424 7.47 37.52 9.06
C GLU A 424 7.13 39.02 8.93
N ASN A 425 6.81 39.48 7.72
CA ASN A 425 6.40 40.87 7.48
C ASN A 425 5.11 41.25 8.20
N SER A 426 4.32 40.28 8.67
CA SER A 426 3.08 40.49 9.45
C SER A 426 3.31 40.60 10.95
N LEU A 427 4.56 40.48 11.41
CA LEU A 427 4.93 40.32 12.81
C LEU A 427 5.97 41.35 13.25
N ASN A 428 5.91 41.72 14.53
CA ASN A 428 6.98 42.36 15.28
C ASN A 428 7.49 41.34 16.31
N PHE A 429 8.78 41.02 16.26
CA PHE A 429 9.46 40.14 17.20
C PHE A 429 10.09 40.93 18.34
#